data_AF-A0A7W5DRM6-F1
#
_entry.id   AF-A0A7W5DRM6-F1
#
_cell.length_a   1.000
_cell.length_b   1.000
_cell.length_c   1.000
_cell.angle_alpha   90.00
_cell.angle_beta   90.00
_cell.angle_gamma   90.00
#
_symmetry.space_group_name_H-M   'P 1'
#
loop_
_entity.id
_entity.type
_entity.pdbx_description
1 polymer ?
#
loop_
_entity_poly.entity_id
_entity_poly.type
_entity_poly.pdbx_seq_one_letter_code
_entity_poly.pdbx_strand_id
1 'polypeptide(L)'
;MKTIIYLFIAICISGIFALGCPAQKHSPENIIIRSLNKQATPTALLQSANIISKRLNSFCPDHFKVSIMDKTKEIKISWPGNDDIKIIEQLATQKGVLAFYTVYPGNDVLEFIHGDRYLDSLLKRDKMDGGIGYAPYTEVNAIDHYLNTHNTVQQCRFVWGTVKRDSVVTLYALTAEPVITKNDIKTIQYKQDVSGYNLNIVLHKSAIEKWKATTKASIHQPIAIVLDNQVLYAPVIKTEIDNGRCSISGKFKQPEVRSFKAIGDNGVLPLNLQVVK
;
A
#
# COMPACT_ATOMS: atom_id res chain seq x y z
N MET A 1 -65.48 -56.04 38.36
CA MET A 1 -65.84 -54.74 38.94
C MET A 1 -64.83 -53.71 38.46
N LYS A 2 -65.30 -52.64 37.79
CA LYS A 2 -64.74 -51.25 37.69
C LYS A 2 -63.21 -51.12 37.48
N THR A 3 -62.63 -50.43 36.48
CA THR A 3 -63.09 -49.28 35.68
C THR A 3 -62.13 -49.12 34.47
N ILE A 4 -62.67 -48.69 33.34
CA ILE A 4 -61.95 -48.28 32.12
C ILE A 4 -61.26 -46.93 32.38
N ILE A 5 -59.99 -46.78 31.97
CA ILE A 5 -59.30 -45.50 31.82
C ILE A 5 -58.89 -45.37 30.35
N TYR A 6 -59.62 -44.55 29.60
CA TYR A 6 -59.14 -43.85 28.41
C TYR A 6 -58.81 -42.41 28.84
N LEU A 7 -57.67 -41.86 28.44
CA LEU A 7 -57.59 -40.51 27.83
C LEU A 7 -56.15 -40.08 27.48
N PHE A 8 -56.06 -39.50 26.28
CA PHE A 8 -55.07 -38.57 25.74
C PHE A 8 -53.61 -39.04 25.51
N ILE A 9 -53.40 -39.52 24.27
CA ILE A 9 -52.14 -39.34 23.54
C ILE A 9 -51.93 -37.83 23.34
N ALA A 10 -50.95 -37.26 24.03
CA ALA A 10 -50.42 -35.95 23.72
C ALA A 10 -49.60 -36.05 22.43
N ILE A 11 -50.17 -35.60 21.31
CA ILE A 11 -49.45 -35.36 20.07
C ILE A 11 -48.63 -34.08 20.31
N CYS A 12 -47.37 -34.23 20.71
CA CYS A 12 -46.40 -33.14 20.65
C CYS A 12 -46.07 -32.86 19.19
N ILE A 13 -46.83 -31.96 18.57
CA ILE A 13 -46.40 -31.23 17.38
C ILE A 13 -45.29 -30.29 17.83
N SER A 14 -44.04 -30.74 17.77
CA SER A 14 -42.85 -29.90 17.90
C SER A 14 -42.68 -29.08 16.63
N GLY A 15 -43.58 -28.11 16.45
CA GLY A 15 -43.35 -26.98 15.58
C GLY A 15 -42.57 -25.90 16.32
N ILE A 16 -41.60 -25.31 15.62
CA ILE A 16 -40.98 -23.99 15.84
C ILE A 16 -40.01 -23.95 17.06
N PHE A 17 -38.76 -23.49 17.00
CA PHE A 17 -38.13 -22.46 16.18
C PHE A 17 -36.68 -22.87 15.85
N ALA A 18 -36.39 -23.06 14.55
CA ALA A 18 -35.06 -22.70 14.09
C ALA A 18 -34.99 -21.17 14.22
N LEU A 19 -34.34 -20.68 15.27
CA LEU A 19 -33.78 -19.34 15.31
C LEU A 19 -32.72 -19.29 14.20
N GLY A 20 -33.17 -19.13 12.96
CA GLY A 20 -32.31 -18.60 11.92
C GLY A 20 -31.87 -17.24 12.44
N CYS A 21 -30.58 -17.09 12.75
CA CYS A 21 -29.97 -15.77 12.73
C CYS A 21 -30.49 -15.10 11.45
N PRO A 22 -31.21 -13.97 11.52
CA PRO A 22 -31.51 -13.25 10.31
C PRO A 22 -30.15 -12.97 9.69
N ALA A 23 -29.85 -13.61 8.57
CA ALA A 23 -28.73 -13.21 7.74
C ALA A 23 -28.98 -11.73 7.48
N GLN A 24 -28.21 -10.86 8.14
CA GLN A 24 -28.33 -9.43 7.95
C GLN A 24 -28.18 -9.23 6.45
N LYS A 25 -29.28 -8.89 5.80
CA LYS A 25 -29.34 -8.61 4.38
C LYS A 25 -28.74 -7.22 4.22
N HIS A 26 -27.42 -7.15 4.40
CA HIS A 26 -26.68 -5.91 4.24
C HIS A 26 -26.88 -5.44 2.82
N SER A 27 -27.39 -4.21 2.67
CA SER A 27 -27.48 -3.59 1.36
C SER A 27 -26.06 -3.43 0.83
N PRO A 28 -25.83 -3.68 -0.47
CA PRO A 28 -24.49 -3.59 -1.01
C PRO A 28 -23.93 -2.18 -0.79
N GLU A 29 -22.80 -2.12 -0.09
CA GLU A 29 -22.04 -0.89 0.08
C GLU A 29 -21.42 -0.51 -1.26
N ASN A 30 -21.21 0.79 -1.46
CA ASN A 30 -20.62 1.28 -2.68
C ASN A 30 -19.83 2.56 -2.46
N ILE A 31 -18.80 2.75 -3.29
CA ILE A 31 -18.07 4.01 -3.44
C ILE A 31 -18.06 4.43 -4.90
N ILE A 32 -18.06 5.74 -5.11
CA ILE A 32 -17.92 6.35 -6.42
C ILE A 32 -16.54 6.97 -6.51
N ILE A 33 -15.83 6.70 -7.59
CA ILE A 33 -14.49 7.19 -7.87
C ILE A 33 -14.55 8.07 -9.12
N ARG A 34 -13.93 9.24 -9.06
CA ARG A 34 -13.84 10.18 -10.19
C ARG A 34 -12.41 10.57 -10.49
N SER A 35 -12.15 10.94 -11.74
CA SER A 35 -10.86 11.53 -12.09
C SER A 35 -10.75 12.96 -11.58
N LEU A 36 -9.57 13.32 -11.08
CA LEU A 36 -9.18 14.71 -10.83
C LEU A 36 -8.99 15.49 -12.13
N ASN A 37 -8.69 14.81 -13.25
CA ASN A 37 -8.59 15.44 -14.55
C ASN A 37 -9.96 15.48 -15.23
N LYS A 38 -10.54 16.68 -15.38
CA LYS A 38 -11.82 16.90 -16.07
C LYS A 38 -11.81 16.47 -17.54
N GLN A 39 -10.64 16.34 -18.16
CA GLN A 39 -10.45 15.93 -19.56
C GLN A 39 -10.08 14.45 -19.71
N ALA A 40 -10.29 13.61 -18.68
CA ALA A 40 -10.02 12.18 -18.77
C ALA A 40 -10.74 11.52 -19.98
N THR A 41 -9.97 10.80 -20.79
CA THR A 41 -10.52 10.11 -21.97
C THR A 41 -11.30 8.85 -21.56
N PRO A 42 -12.31 8.44 -22.35
CA PRO A 42 -13.02 7.18 -22.09
C PRO A 42 -12.09 5.97 -22.01
N THR A 43 -11.05 5.92 -22.84
CA THR A 43 -10.03 4.86 -22.82
C THR A 43 -9.25 4.84 -21.51
N ALA A 44 -8.80 6.01 -21.01
CA ALA A 44 -8.09 6.08 -19.74
C ALA A 44 -8.99 5.71 -18.55
N LEU A 45 -10.29 6.04 -18.62
CA LEU A 45 -11.27 5.64 -17.61
C LEU A 45 -11.48 4.13 -17.60
N LEU A 46 -11.64 3.52 -18.79
CA LEU A 46 -11.75 2.07 -18.94
C LEU A 46 -10.50 1.34 -18.46
N GLN A 47 -9.32 1.81 -18.84
CA GLN A 47 -8.05 1.27 -18.35
C GLN A 47 -7.95 1.35 -16.83
N SER A 48 -8.35 2.48 -16.24
CA SER A 48 -8.36 2.64 -14.77
C SER A 48 -9.34 1.66 -14.12
N ALA A 49 -10.56 1.53 -14.62
CA ALA A 49 -11.55 0.59 -14.09
C ALA A 49 -11.06 -0.87 -14.16
N ASN A 50 -10.39 -1.24 -15.26
CA ASN A 50 -9.79 -2.57 -15.41
C ASN A 50 -8.66 -2.83 -14.40
N ILE A 51 -7.79 -1.84 -14.16
CA ILE A 51 -6.73 -1.95 -13.14
C ILE A 51 -7.33 -2.08 -11.74
N ILE A 52 -8.31 -1.25 -11.40
CA ILE A 52 -9.01 -1.29 -10.11
C ILE A 52 -9.66 -2.66 -9.90
N SER A 53 -10.37 -3.17 -10.91
CA SER A 53 -11.00 -4.49 -10.87
C SER A 53 -9.98 -5.60 -10.60
N LYS A 54 -8.85 -5.59 -11.31
CA LYS A 54 -7.76 -6.56 -11.09
C LYS A 54 -7.16 -6.47 -9.69
N ARG A 55 -6.96 -5.26 -9.15
CA ARG A 55 -6.45 -5.06 -7.78
C ARG A 55 -7.41 -5.61 -6.74
N LEU A 56 -8.69 -5.24 -6.83
CA LEU A 56 -9.73 -5.70 -5.92
C LEU A 56 -9.87 -7.23 -5.97
N ASN A 57 -9.90 -7.82 -7.16
CA ASN A 57 -9.97 -9.27 -7.34
C ASN A 57 -8.70 -9.98 -6.83
N SER A 58 -7.53 -9.37 -6.98
CA SER A 58 -6.28 -9.89 -6.40
C SER A 58 -6.25 -9.80 -4.88
N PHE A 59 -6.97 -8.85 -4.29
CA PHE A 59 -7.07 -8.66 -2.83
C PHE A 59 -8.09 -9.61 -2.21
N CYS A 60 -9.28 -9.70 -2.81
CA CYS A 60 -10.36 -10.61 -2.47
C CYS A 60 -11.09 -11.06 -3.75
N PRO A 61 -10.86 -12.31 -4.21
CA PRO A 61 -11.47 -12.81 -5.44
C PRO A 61 -12.99 -12.80 -5.40
N ASP A 62 -13.62 -12.45 -6.53
CA ASP A 62 -15.07 -12.51 -6.78
C ASP A 62 -15.97 -11.76 -5.76
N HIS A 63 -15.39 -10.80 -5.03
CA HIS A 63 -16.08 -10.09 -3.95
C HIS A 63 -16.55 -8.68 -4.34
N PHE A 64 -15.82 -8.03 -5.24
CA PHE A 64 -16.07 -6.65 -5.65
C PHE A 64 -16.58 -6.55 -7.08
N LYS A 65 -17.58 -5.70 -7.30
CA LYS A 65 -18.07 -5.35 -8.63
C LYS A 65 -17.65 -3.93 -9.00
N VAL A 66 -16.91 -3.80 -10.10
CA VAL A 66 -16.49 -2.52 -10.68
C VAL A 66 -17.29 -2.24 -11.94
N SER A 67 -17.83 -1.03 -12.08
CA SER A 67 -18.61 -0.59 -13.23
C SER A 67 -18.33 0.87 -13.56
N ILE A 68 -18.44 1.25 -14.83
CA ILE A 68 -18.33 2.63 -15.27
C ILE A 68 -19.74 3.21 -15.39
N MET A 69 -19.93 4.43 -14.90
CA MET A 69 -21.16 5.20 -15.01
C MET A 69 -21.04 6.16 -16.20
N ASP A 70 -21.48 5.73 -17.39
CA ASP A 70 -21.24 6.45 -18.65
C ASP A 70 -21.71 7.92 -18.63
N LYS A 71 -22.83 8.21 -17.95
CA LYS A 71 -23.37 9.58 -17.85
C LYS A 71 -22.47 10.52 -17.06
N THR A 72 -21.86 10.02 -15.97
CA THR A 72 -21.06 10.85 -15.06
C THR A 72 -19.55 10.69 -15.29
N LYS A 73 -19.13 9.70 -16.09
CA LYS A 73 -17.73 9.30 -16.29
C LYS A 73 -17.03 8.94 -14.99
N GLU A 74 -17.76 8.31 -14.09
CA GLU A 74 -17.29 7.85 -12.78
C GLU A 74 -17.19 6.32 -12.75
N ILE A 75 -16.41 5.80 -11.81
CA ILE A 75 -16.27 4.36 -11.56
C ILE A 75 -17.00 4.05 -10.26
N LYS A 76 -18.00 3.18 -10.33
CA LYS A 76 -18.71 2.66 -9.17
C LYS A 76 -18.11 1.32 -8.77
N ILE A 77 -17.75 1.20 -7.50
CA ILE A 77 -17.33 -0.04 -6.86
C ILE A 77 -18.42 -0.43 -5.86
N SER A 78 -18.81 -1.71 -5.85
CA SER A 78 -19.86 -2.22 -4.96
C SER A 78 -19.49 -3.60 -4.40
N TRP A 79 -19.85 -3.87 -3.15
CA TRP A 79 -19.55 -5.11 -2.43
C TRP A 79 -20.62 -5.43 -1.38
N PRO A 80 -20.65 -6.67 -0.82
CA PRO A 80 -21.65 -7.09 0.17
C PRO A 80 -21.63 -6.36 1.54
N GLY A 81 -20.62 -5.54 1.81
CA GLY A 81 -20.38 -4.86 3.11
C GLY A 81 -19.37 -5.57 4.01
N ASN A 82 -19.05 -4.97 5.17
CA ASN A 82 -18.15 -5.50 6.23
C ASN A 82 -16.63 -5.50 5.92
N ASP A 83 -16.21 -4.92 4.81
CA ASP A 83 -14.80 -4.65 4.50
C ASP A 83 -14.34 -3.29 5.01
N ASP A 84 -13.04 -3.15 5.23
CA ASP A 84 -12.45 -1.85 5.57
C ASP A 84 -12.46 -0.93 4.33
N ILE A 85 -13.37 0.05 4.34
CA ILE A 85 -13.52 1.03 3.27
C ILE A 85 -12.20 1.72 2.93
N LYS A 86 -11.31 1.97 3.89
CA LYS A 86 -10.02 2.64 3.64
C LYS A 86 -9.11 1.80 2.74
N ILE A 87 -9.17 0.48 2.88
CA ILE A 87 -8.41 -0.43 2.01
C ILE A 87 -8.97 -0.40 0.59
N ILE A 88 -10.30 -0.39 0.45
CA ILE A 88 -10.96 -0.30 -0.86
C ILE A 88 -10.59 1.03 -1.55
N GLU A 89 -10.68 2.14 -0.82
CA GLU A 89 -10.28 3.46 -1.31
C GLU A 89 -8.81 3.47 -1.75
N GLN A 90 -7.91 2.89 -0.94
CA GLN A 90 -6.49 2.78 -1.27
C GLN A 90 -6.27 1.98 -2.56
N LEU A 91 -6.86 0.77 -2.67
CA LEU A 91 -6.72 -0.08 -3.87
C LEU A 91 -7.25 0.61 -5.14
N ALA A 92 -8.31 1.41 -5.00
CA ALA A 92 -8.97 2.10 -6.08
C ALA A 92 -8.28 3.40 -6.53
N THR A 93 -7.58 4.09 -5.63
CA THR A 93 -7.06 5.45 -5.89
C THR A 93 -5.54 5.53 -5.97
N GLN A 94 -4.81 4.60 -5.35
CA GLN A 94 -3.35 4.63 -5.33
C GLN A 94 -2.80 4.43 -6.75
N LYS A 95 -1.88 5.29 -7.21
CA LYS A 95 -1.38 5.28 -8.59
C LYS A 95 -0.69 3.94 -8.91
N GLY A 96 0.12 3.41 -8.00
CA GLY A 96 0.76 2.10 -8.13
C GLY A 96 2.17 2.11 -8.75
N VAL A 97 2.85 3.25 -8.71
CA VAL A 97 4.24 3.40 -9.14
C VAL A 97 5.17 2.87 -8.05
N LEU A 98 5.56 1.60 -8.19
CA LEU A 98 6.46 0.90 -7.28
C LEU A 98 7.91 0.93 -7.79
N ALA A 99 8.83 1.34 -6.93
CA ALA A 99 10.26 1.39 -7.22
C ALA A 99 11.14 1.25 -5.97
N PHE A 100 12.38 0.82 -6.16
CA PHE A 100 13.37 0.61 -5.11
C PHE A 100 14.54 1.54 -5.35
N TYR A 101 14.99 2.22 -4.32
CA TYR A 101 16.07 3.20 -4.40
C TYR A 101 17.13 2.90 -3.35
N THR A 102 18.39 3.18 -3.69
CA THR A 102 19.43 3.27 -2.68
C THR A 102 19.19 4.53 -1.85
N VAL A 103 19.33 4.39 -0.54
CA VAL A 103 19.24 5.51 0.40
C VAL A 103 20.64 6.02 0.66
N TYR A 104 20.83 7.32 0.57
CA TYR A 104 22.09 7.93 0.97
C TYR A 104 22.21 7.89 2.51
N PRO A 105 23.37 7.49 3.05
CA PRO A 105 23.64 7.60 4.48
C PRO A 105 23.44 9.03 4.95
N GLY A 106 22.86 9.19 6.14
CA GLY A 106 22.54 10.51 6.67
C GLY A 106 23.75 11.47 6.71
N ASN A 107 24.91 10.97 7.12
CA ASN A 107 26.14 11.78 7.21
C ASN A 107 26.58 12.33 5.85
N ASP A 108 26.56 11.50 4.81
CA ASP A 108 26.95 11.89 3.45
C ASP A 108 26.04 13.00 2.91
N VAL A 109 24.76 12.98 3.32
CA VAL A 109 23.77 13.96 2.87
C VAL A 109 23.94 15.29 3.60
N LEU A 110 24.38 15.29 4.86
CA LEU A 110 24.59 16.52 5.65
C LEU A 110 25.67 17.43 5.05
N GLU A 111 26.60 16.89 4.26
CA GLU A 111 27.60 17.73 3.56
C GLU A 111 26.96 18.63 2.50
N PHE A 112 25.83 18.21 1.93
CA PHE A 112 25.13 18.91 0.84
C PHE A 112 23.91 19.69 1.33
N ILE A 113 23.23 19.19 2.36
CA ILE A 113 22.20 19.94 3.05
C ILE A 113 22.92 20.80 4.07
N HIS A 114 23.30 22.03 3.70
CA HIS A 114 23.78 23.02 4.66
C HIS A 114 22.72 23.20 5.74
N GLY A 115 22.86 22.47 6.85
CA GLY A 115 21.96 22.49 7.99
C GLY A 115 22.10 23.84 8.64
N ASP A 116 21.25 24.78 8.24
CA ASP A 116 21.12 26.02 8.97
C ASP A 116 20.25 25.80 10.20
N ARG A 117 20.24 26.78 11.10
CA ARG A 117 19.43 26.68 12.34
C ARG A 117 17.94 26.52 12.03
N TYR A 118 17.48 26.95 10.85
CA TYR A 118 16.09 26.87 10.46
C TYR A 118 15.70 25.43 10.12
N LEU A 119 16.43 24.75 9.22
CA LEU A 119 16.15 23.35 8.92
C LEU A 119 16.30 22.46 10.16
N ASP A 120 17.29 22.71 11.01
CA ASP A 120 17.49 21.95 12.25
C ASP A 120 16.35 22.16 13.27
N SER A 121 15.69 23.33 13.21
CA SER A 121 14.50 23.59 14.01
C SER A 121 13.30 22.74 13.59
N LEU A 122 13.20 22.40 12.30
CA LEU A 122 12.09 21.66 11.69
C LEU A 122 12.34 20.14 11.62
N LEU A 123 13.55 19.75 11.20
CA LEU A 123 13.94 18.37 10.92
C LEU A 123 14.86 17.84 12.01
N LYS A 124 14.32 16.97 12.87
CA LYS A 124 15.07 16.34 13.97
C LYS A 124 15.87 15.15 13.46
N ARG A 125 17.10 14.97 13.99
CA ARG A 125 18.06 13.95 13.51
C ARG A 125 18.61 13.03 14.59
N ASP A 126 18.08 13.09 15.80
CA ASP A 126 18.49 12.26 16.94
C ASP A 126 18.06 10.78 16.81
N LYS A 127 17.14 10.45 15.89
CA LYS A 127 16.71 9.08 15.57
C LYS A 127 16.63 8.89 14.06
N MET A 128 17.64 8.23 13.50
CA MET A 128 17.75 7.96 12.07
C MET A 128 17.35 6.51 11.78
N ASP A 129 16.05 6.25 11.58
CA ASP A 129 15.53 4.95 11.10
C ASP A 129 15.83 4.78 9.60
N GLY A 130 17.10 4.87 9.21
CA GLY A 130 17.55 4.81 7.81
C GLY A 130 17.26 6.06 6.97
N GLY A 131 16.53 7.05 7.49
CA GLY A 131 16.35 8.36 6.85
C GLY A 131 17.34 9.41 7.34
N ILE A 132 17.23 10.63 6.82
CA ILE A 132 18.10 11.78 7.14
C ILE A 132 17.56 12.67 8.26
N GLY A 133 16.34 12.39 8.72
CA GLY A 133 15.69 13.08 9.82
C GLY A 133 14.19 12.80 9.86
N TYR A 134 13.51 13.33 10.85
CA TYR A 134 12.06 13.22 11.01
C TYR A 134 11.44 14.56 11.43
N ALA A 135 10.16 14.72 11.11
CA ALA A 135 9.41 15.92 11.44
C ALA A 135 7.93 15.58 11.69
N PRO A 136 7.20 16.40 12.45
CA PRO A 136 5.75 16.37 12.45
C PRO A 136 5.23 16.54 11.02
N TYR A 137 4.14 15.85 10.66
CA TYR A 137 3.54 15.94 9.33
C TYR A 137 3.14 17.38 8.95
N THR A 138 2.83 18.22 9.94
CA THR A 138 2.51 19.65 9.76
C THR A 138 3.68 20.47 9.20
N GLU A 139 4.92 20.02 9.39
CA GLU A 139 6.13 20.75 8.96
C GLU A 139 6.61 20.34 7.56
N VAL A 140 6.02 19.31 6.95
CA VAL A 140 6.44 18.76 5.64
C VAL A 140 6.55 19.84 4.57
N ASN A 141 5.53 20.70 4.45
CA ASN A 141 5.51 21.75 3.43
C ASN A 141 6.61 22.80 3.64
N ALA A 142 6.91 23.16 4.90
CA ALA A 142 7.97 24.12 5.22
C ALA A 142 9.35 23.56 4.88
N ILE A 143 9.57 22.27 5.19
CA ILE A 143 10.81 21.57 4.87
C ILE A 143 10.96 21.39 3.36
N ASP A 144 9.91 20.97 2.64
CA ASP A 144 9.94 20.86 1.18
C ASP A 144 10.25 22.21 0.53
N HIS A 145 9.65 23.30 1.01
CA HIS A 145 9.95 24.64 0.53
C HIS A 145 11.43 25.00 0.75
N TYR A 146 11.98 24.71 1.92
CA TYR A 146 13.39 24.94 2.22
C TYR A 146 14.31 24.15 1.28
N LEU A 147 14.10 22.84 1.13
CA LEU A 147 14.95 21.97 0.32
C LEU A 147 14.93 22.36 -1.17
N ASN A 148 13.78 22.82 -1.66
CA ASN A 148 13.64 23.27 -3.04
C ASN A 148 14.31 24.65 -3.28
N THR A 149 14.20 25.57 -2.33
CA THR A 149 14.79 26.93 -2.47
C THR A 149 16.32 26.94 -2.36
N HIS A 150 16.90 25.99 -1.61
CA HIS A 150 18.34 25.85 -1.44
C HIS A 150 18.99 24.91 -2.45
N ASN A 151 18.27 24.56 -3.53
CA ASN A 151 18.75 23.74 -4.65
C ASN A 151 19.28 22.35 -4.25
N THR A 152 18.87 21.86 -3.09
CA THR A 152 19.37 20.61 -2.50
C THR A 152 18.85 19.38 -3.26
N VAL A 153 17.67 19.51 -3.88
CA VAL A 153 17.02 18.47 -4.69
C VAL A 153 17.76 18.11 -5.98
N GLN A 154 18.73 18.90 -6.43
CA GLN A 154 19.52 18.58 -7.62
C GLN A 154 20.52 17.43 -7.40
N GLN A 155 20.85 17.14 -6.14
CA GLN A 155 21.90 16.16 -5.80
C GLN A 155 21.34 14.82 -5.35
N CYS A 156 20.16 14.82 -4.74
CA CYS A 156 19.43 13.60 -4.37
C CYS A 156 17.92 13.85 -4.37
N ARG A 157 17.17 12.76 -4.44
CA ARG A 157 15.71 12.82 -4.37
C ARG A 157 15.26 12.75 -2.91
N PHE A 158 14.66 13.82 -2.40
CA PHE A 158 14.02 13.80 -1.09
C PHE A 158 12.62 13.17 -1.18
N VAL A 159 12.38 12.17 -0.34
CA VAL A 159 11.10 11.45 -0.30
C VAL A 159 10.68 11.20 1.14
N TRP A 160 9.45 11.56 1.47
CA TRP A 160 8.87 11.33 2.78
C TRP A 160 8.40 9.88 2.94
N GLY A 161 8.53 9.35 4.16
CA GLY A 161 7.97 8.08 4.55
C GLY A 161 6.46 8.13 4.81
N THR A 162 5.91 6.96 5.11
CA THR A 162 4.56 6.85 5.67
C THR A 162 4.48 7.45 7.06
N VAL A 163 3.31 7.99 7.40
CA VAL A 163 3.06 8.57 8.72
C VAL A 163 3.10 7.45 9.77
N LYS A 164 4.01 7.58 10.74
CA LYS A 164 4.09 6.67 11.89
C LYS A 164 3.07 7.08 12.95
N ARG A 165 2.98 6.31 14.04
CA ARG A 165 2.26 6.75 15.25
C ARG A 165 2.79 8.13 15.67
N ASP A 166 1.89 8.99 16.16
CA ASP A 166 2.15 10.38 16.57
C ASP A 166 2.29 11.41 15.45
N SER A 167 1.81 11.10 14.23
CA SER A 167 1.83 12.03 13.09
C SER A 167 3.23 12.50 12.68
N VAL A 168 4.24 11.68 12.94
CA VAL A 168 5.63 11.94 12.55
C VAL A 168 5.95 11.22 11.24
N VAL A 169 6.71 11.87 10.38
CA VAL A 169 7.23 11.32 9.12
C VAL A 169 8.76 11.40 9.08
N THR A 170 9.37 10.43 8.41
CA THR A 170 10.81 10.36 8.18
C THR A 170 11.12 10.87 6.78
N LEU A 171 12.12 11.75 6.65
CA LEU A 171 12.65 12.19 5.36
C LEU A 171 13.78 11.24 4.93
N TYR A 172 13.78 10.83 3.67
CA TYR A 172 14.84 10.02 3.08
C TYR A 172 15.49 10.80 1.93
N ALA A 173 16.81 10.68 1.80
CA ALA A 173 17.55 11.09 0.62
C ALA A 173 17.81 9.84 -0.23
N LEU A 174 17.27 9.82 -1.45
CA LEU A 174 17.34 8.68 -2.35
C LEU A 174 18.19 9.02 -3.57
N THR A 175 18.74 7.99 -4.22
CA THR A 175 19.33 8.15 -5.56
C THR A 175 18.31 8.74 -6.54
N ALA A 176 18.79 9.48 -7.55
CA ALA A 176 17.92 10.09 -8.55
C ALA A 176 17.09 9.04 -9.31
N GLU A 177 17.76 7.94 -9.70
CA GLU A 177 17.15 6.84 -10.45
C GLU A 177 16.88 5.62 -9.56
N PRO A 178 15.80 4.88 -9.83
CA PRO A 178 15.52 3.64 -9.14
C PRO A 178 16.47 2.52 -9.57
N VAL A 179 16.80 1.66 -8.62
CA VAL A 179 17.55 0.43 -8.87
C VAL A 179 16.62 -0.63 -9.46
N ILE A 180 15.44 -0.82 -8.86
CA ILE A 180 14.42 -1.77 -9.33
C ILE A 180 13.13 -0.99 -9.56
N THR A 181 12.47 -1.25 -10.68
CA THR A 181 11.13 -0.74 -10.99
C THR A 181 10.12 -1.90 -11.00
N LYS A 182 8.83 -1.59 -11.12
CA LYS A 182 7.82 -2.65 -11.29
C LYS A 182 8.09 -3.56 -12.49
N ASN A 183 8.72 -3.07 -13.57
CA ASN A 183 9.02 -3.87 -14.76
C ASN A 183 10.10 -4.93 -14.50
N ASP A 184 10.93 -4.72 -13.48
CA ASP A 184 11.96 -5.66 -13.05
C ASP A 184 11.41 -6.76 -12.15
N ILE A 185 10.20 -6.59 -11.61
CA ILE A 185 9.55 -7.51 -10.67
C ILE A 185 8.67 -8.50 -11.43
N LYS A 186 9.04 -9.78 -11.36
CA LYS A 186 8.27 -10.90 -11.92
C LYS A 186 7.04 -11.23 -11.11
N THR A 187 7.15 -11.32 -9.78
CA THR A 187 6.01 -11.59 -8.90
C THR A 187 6.27 -11.11 -7.49
N ILE A 188 5.20 -10.65 -6.84
CA ILE A 188 5.16 -10.38 -5.41
C ILE A 188 4.35 -11.49 -4.73
N GLN A 189 4.95 -12.10 -3.72
CA GLN A 189 4.36 -13.15 -2.90
C GLN A 189 4.40 -12.72 -1.44
N TYR A 190 3.59 -13.36 -0.62
CA TYR A 190 3.71 -13.24 0.83
C TYR A 190 3.61 -14.61 1.47
N LYS A 191 4.24 -14.76 2.63
CA LYS A 191 4.19 -15.98 3.43
C LYS A 191 3.88 -15.61 4.88
N GLN A 192 2.96 -16.35 5.48
CA GLN A 192 2.70 -16.25 6.91
C GLN A 192 3.78 -16.99 7.69
N ASP A 193 4.27 -16.38 8.76
CA ASP A 193 5.10 -16.99 9.78
C ASP A 193 4.45 -16.88 11.17
N VAL A 194 5.17 -17.28 12.22
CA VAL A 194 4.67 -17.24 13.61
C VAL A 194 4.36 -15.82 14.08
N SER A 195 5.05 -14.82 13.53
CA SER A 195 5.03 -13.43 13.98
C SER A 195 4.22 -12.48 13.10
N GLY A 196 3.73 -12.94 11.94
CA GLY A 196 2.94 -12.16 11.00
C GLY A 196 3.17 -12.63 9.57
N TYR A 197 3.21 -11.69 8.63
CA TYR A 197 3.50 -11.95 7.22
C TYR A 197 4.85 -11.34 6.81
N ASN A 198 5.52 -11.99 5.86
CA ASN A 198 6.67 -11.46 5.13
C ASN A 198 6.33 -11.34 3.64
N LEU A 199 6.93 -10.36 2.97
CA LEU A 199 6.84 -10.19 1.52
C LEU A 199 8.05 -10.84 0.85
N ASN A 200 7.81 -11.57 -0.23
CA ASN A 200 8.84 -12.16 -1.07
C ASN A 200 8.69 -11.63 -2.49
N ILE A 201 9.76 -11.06 -3.03
CA ILE A 201 9.76 -10.45 -4.35
C ILE A 201 10.74 -11.23 -5.22
N VAL A 202 10.26 -11.66 -6.38
CA VAL A 202 11.06 -12.36 -7.37
C VAL A 202 11.29 -11.44 -8.55
N LEU A 203 12.54 -11.22 -8.91
CA LEU A 203 12.95 -10.38 -10.02
C LEU A 203 13.01 -11.17 -11.34
N HIS A 204 12.87 -10.45 -12.45
CA HIS A 204 13.24 -10.96 -13.77
C HIS A 204 14.76 -11.12 -13.87
N LYS A 205 15.21 -12.06 -14.72
CA LYS A 205 16.65 -12.35 -14.91
C LYS A 205 17.45 -11.10 -15.30
N SER A 206 16.86 -10.21 -16.10
CA SER A 206 17.47 -8.95 -16.54
C SER A 206 17.87 -8.02 -15.41
N ALA A 207 17.22 -8.11 -14.25
CA ALA A 207 17.47 -7.24 -13.11
C ALA A 207 18.41 -7.85 -12.06
N ILE A 208 18.75 -9.13 -12.16
CA ILE A 208 19.51 -9.86 -11.13
C ILE A 208 20.90 -9.27 -10.95
N GLU A 209 21.65 -9.04 -12.02
CA GLU A 209 23.02 -8.53 -11.93
C GLU A 209 23.07 -7.11 -11.34
N LYS A 210 22.16 -6.22 -11.78
CA LYS A 210 22.02 -4.87 -11.21
C LYS A 210 21.68 -4.93 -9.72
N TRP A 211 20.76 -5.82 -9.33
CA TRP A 211 20.36 -6.00 -7.94
C TRP A 211 21.49 -6.57 -7.07
N LYS A 212 22.21 -7.56 -7.58
CA LYS A 212 23.39 -8.16 -6.93
C LYS A 212 24.45 -7.10 -6.65
N ALA A 213 24.83 -6.33 -7.67
CA ALA A 213 25.81 -5.26 -7.52
C ALA A 213 25.36 -4.20 -6.49
N THR A 214 24.08 -3.81 -6.52
CA THR A 214 23.52 -2.83 -5.59
C THR A 214 23.55 -3.35 -4.14
N THR A 215 23.07 -4.57 -3.92
CA THR A 215 22.99 -5.15 -2.57
C THR A 215 24.38 -5.41 -1.99
N LYS A 216 25.34 -5.82 -2.82
CA LYS A 216 26.75 -5.95 -2.41
C LYS A 216 27.36 -4.61 -1.99
N ALA A 217 27.07 -3.53 -2.71
CA ALA A 217 27.57 -2.20 -2.39
C ALA A 217 26.85 -1.54 -1.20
N SER A 218 25.64 -1.99 -0.88
CA SER A 218 24.75 -1.38 0.13
C SER A 218 24.55 -2.25 1.37
N ILE A 219 25.47 -3.17 1.67
CA ILE A 219 25.39 -4.01 2.87
C ILE A 219 25.37 -3.09 4.12
N HIS A 220 24.47 -3.41 5.06
CA HIS A 220 24.16 -2.63 6.26
C HIS A 220 23.50 -1.26 5.99
N GLN A 221 23.19 -0.94 4.73
CA GLN A 221 22.46 0.26 4.36
C GLN A 221 20.99 -0.06 4.03
N PRO A 222 20.07 0.90 4.23
CA PRO A 222 18.68 0.73 3.85
C PRO A 222 18.49 0.83 2.32
N ILE A 223 17.53 0.05 1.80
CA ILE A 223 16.96 0.24 0.47
C ILE A 223 15.53 0.73 0.64
N ALA A 224 15.21 1.88 0.09
CA ALA A 224 13.86 2.43 0.15
C ALA A 224 12.96 1.75 -0.87
N ILE A 225 11.82 1.25 -0.41
CA ILE A 225 10.72 0.73 -1.24
C ILE A 225 9.67 1.84 -1.28
N VAL A 226 9.57 2.45 -2.46
CA VAL A 226 8.74 3.63 -2.71
C VAL A 226 7.49 3.23 -3.47
N LEU A 227 6.34 3.67 -2.99
CA LEU A 227 5.06 3.61 -3.71
C LEU A 227 4.53 5.04 -3.85
N ASP A 228 4.31 5.48 -5.09
CA ASP A 228 3.70 6.78 -5.40
C ASP A 228 4.39 7.98 -4.74
N ASN A 229 5.72 8.00 -4.80
CA ASN A 229 6.58 9.02 -4.17
C ASN A 229 6.47 9.07 -2.64
N GLN A 230 6.19 7.94 -2.00
CA GLN A 230 6.26 7.80 -0.56
C GLN A 230 7.08 6.54 -0.21
N VAL A 231 8.03 6.66 0.72
CA VAL A 231 8.78 5.50 1.23
C VAL A 231 7.84 4.69 2.12
N LEU A 232 7.43 3.51 1.65
CA LEU A 232 6.61 2.59 2.44
C LEU A 232 7.47 1.83 3.46
N TYR A 233 8.62 1.34 3.01
CA TYR A 233 9.54 0.53 3.80
C TYR A 233 10.98 0.89 3.46
N ALA A 234 11.89 0.76 4.43
CA ALA A 234 13.32 0.95 4.24
C ALA A 234 14.11 -0.20 4.90
N PRO A 235 13.96 -1.46 4.44
CA PRO A 235 14.68 -2.59 5.00
C PRO A 235 16.20 -2.44 4.83
N VAL A 236 16.95 -2.86 5.85
CA VAL A 236 18.41 -2.90 5.82
C VAL A 236 18.88 -4.15 5.08
N ILE A 237 19.77 -3.97 4.09
CA ILE A 237 20.40 -5.08 3.39
C ILE A 237 21.40 -5.75 4.33
N LYS A 238 21.26 -7.06 4.52
CA LYS A 238 22.11 -7.84 5.44
C LYS A 238 23.27 -8.53 4.73
N THR A 239 23.04 -8.96 3.50
CA THR A 239 23.98 -9.72 2.67
C THR A 239 23.77 -9.38 1.21
N GLU A 240 24.75 -9.70 0.37
CA GLU A 240 24.58 -9.73 -1.09
C GLU A 240 23.42 -10.66 -1.48
N ILE A 241 22.63 -10.25 -2.47
CA ILE A 241 21.50 -11.03 -3.01
C ILE A 241 21.75 -11.27 -4.50
N ASP A 242 22.21 -12.47 -4.83
CA ASP A 242 22.67 -12.83 -6.18
C ASP A 242 21.66 -13.65 -7.00
N ASN A 243 20.56 -14.09 -6.38
CA ASN A 243 19.61 -15.03 -6.98
C ASN A 243 18.27 -14.39 -7.41
N GLY A 244 18.16 -13.07 -7.32
CA GLY A 244 16.96 -12.32 -7.69
C GLY A 244 15.75 -12.53 -6.79
N ARG A 245 15.92 -13.10 -5.59
CA ARG A 245 14.83 -13.28 -4.61
C ARG A 245 15.08 -12.44 -3.37
N CYS A 246 14.15 -11.55 -3.08
CA CYS A 246 14.21 -10.65 -1.94
C CYS A 246 13.15 -11.06 -0.92
N SER A 247 13.51 -11.09 0.37
CA SER A 247 12.54 -11.22 1.45
C SER A 247 12.56 -9.95 2.30
N ILE A 248 11.38 -9.36 2.47
CA ILE A 248 11.17 -8.18 3.30
C ILE A 248 10.46 -8.65 4.55
N SER A 249 11.18 -8.61 5.67
CA SER A 249 10.65 -8.95 6.99
C SER A 249 10.05 -7.72 7.67
N GLY A 250 8.90 -7.87 8.31
CA GLY A 250 8.24 -6.74 8.97
C GLY A 250 7.08 -7.07 9.91
N LYS A 251 6.77 -8.36 10.12
CA LYS A 251 5.58 -8.80 10.88
C LYS A 251 4.30 -8.13 10.36
N PHE A 252 4.17 -8.07 9.04
CA PHE A 252 3.03 -7.40 8.40
C PHE A 252 1.72 -8.08 8.76
N LYS A 253 0.62 -7.32 8.76
CA LYS A 253 -0.73 -7.86 8.83
C LYS A 253 -1.16 -8.34 7.45
N GLN A 254 -2.11 -9.27 7.43
CA GLN A 254 -2.63 -9.84 6.19
C GLN A 254 -3.17 -8.79 5.20
N PRO A 255 -3.95 -7.78 5.62
CA PRO A 255 -4.47 -6.79 4.67
C PRO A 255 -3.36 -5.92 4.05
N GLU A 256 -2.26 -5.68 4.78
CA GLU A 256 -1.12 -4.90 4.30
C GLU A 256 -0.41 -5.62 3.15
N VAL A 257 -0.04 -6.89 3.34
CA VAL A 257 0.65 -7.66 2.29
C VAL A 257 -0.23 -7.96 1.09
N ARG A 258 -1.54 -8.16 1.30
CA ARG A 258 -2.50 -8.32 0.20
C ARG A 258 -2.66 -7.05 -0.61
N SER A 259 -2.77 -5.91 0.05
CA SER A 259 -2.90 -4.61 -0.64
C SER A 259 -1.64 -4.27 -1.41
N PHE A 260 -0.46 -4.45 -0.80
CA PHE A 260 0.82 -4.24 -1.46
C PHE A 260 0.97 -5.14 -2.70
N LYS A 261 0.65 -6.44 -2.57
CA LYS A 261 0.64 -7.37 -3.70
C LYS A 261 -0.34 -6.94 -4.80
N ALA A 262 -1.57 -6.61 -4.42
CA ALA A 262 -2.62 -6.23 -5.36
C ALA A 262 -2.21 -5.00 -6.18
N ILE A 263 -1.72 -3.95 -5.52
CA ILE A 263 -1.26 -2.72 -6.18
C ILE A 263 -0.03 -3.02 -7.05
N GLY A 264 0.96 -3.71 -6.49
CA GLY A 264 2.20 -4.03 -7.19
C GLY A 264 1.97 -4.85 -8.45
N ASP A 265 1.19 -5.93 -8.39
CA ASP A 265 1.04 -6.84 -9.53
C ASP A 265 0.17 -6.27 -10.67
N ASN A 266 -0.73 -5.31 -10.38
CA ASN A 266 -1.80 -4.92 -11.31
C ASN A 266 -1.60 -3.56 -12.00
N GLY A 267 -0.38 -3.03 -11.98
CA GLY A 267 0.03 -1.91 -12.82
C GLY A 267 -0.36 -0.52 -12.31
N VAL A 268 -0.01 0.50 -13.08
CA VAL A 268 -0.12 1.92 -12.73
C VAL A 268 -1.42 2.51 -13.29
N LEU A 269 -2.21 3.19 -12.46
CA LEU A 269 -3.41 3.89 -12.91
C LEU A 269 -3.04 5.01 -13.88
N PRO A 270 -3.66 5.10 -15.07
CA PRO A 270 -3.39 6.20 -16.00
C PRO A 270 -3.95 7.54 -15.47
N LEU A 271 -5.03 7.50 -14.69
CA LEU A 271 -5.68 8.67 -14.12
C LEU A 271 -5.27 8.90 -12.67
N ASN A 272 -5.37 10.15 -12.22
CA ASN A 272 -5.38 10.47 -10.79
C ASN A 272 -6.85 10.47 -10.36
N LEU A 273 -7.17 9.63 -9.38
CA LEU A 273 -8.54 9.32 -8.99
C LEU A 273 -8.77 9.70 -7.53
N GLN A 274 -10.00 10.07 -7.21
CA GLN A 274 -10.43 10.34 -5.85
C GLN A 274 -11.82 9.75 -5.59
N VAL A 275 -12.10 9.45 -4.33
CA VAL A 275 -13.43 9.08 -3.87
C VAL A 275 -14.33 10.31 -3.90
N VAL A 276 -15.55 10.15 -4.41
CA VAL A 276 -16.62 11.13 -4.29
C VAL A 276 -17.19 10.98 -2.90
N LYS A 277 -16.98 12.00 -2.07
CA LYS A 277 -17.62 12.15 -0.76
C LYS A 277 -18.92 12.92 -0.90
#